data_AF-A0A6G3ZPA7-F1
#
_entry.id   AF-A0A6G3ZPA7-F1
#
_cell.length_a   1.000
_cell.length_b   1.000
_cell.length_c   1.000
_cell.angle_alpha   90.00
_cell.angle_beta   90.00
_cell.angle_gamma   90.00
#
_symmetry.space_group_name_H-M   'P 1'
#
loop_
_entity.id
_entity.type
_entity.pdbx_description
1 polymer ?
#
loop_
_entity_poly.entity_id
_entity_poly.type
_entity_poly.pdbx_seq_one_letter_code
_entity_poly.pdbx_strand_id
1 'polypeptide(L)'
;MNDTTATESSTTEISWRQSARTDWLTPMVETLPYVELKLEHPNLDPTRYGESFFPDAIPYEYDGGHRVFYWRPTLDTGTSEQPDWQGVCATTDTLSVVEEGRPYTPDFVSRRGETEVVVEGTVGGDSTTAFVRSYSVPDVRVREVTASRLELLADGTEYTVSSGTRRRVSLSEQTVERADGDGTVTVTPELVVRFPGERELHHPAPGAEYQLFPSFGLDLDTIPNPVPVPTTNGELDHAAFATSLGVDLSDRPYPERVLWQAFAYTAFDPYTATVPRLTQFRTGHLALLNSPPEQ
;
A
#
# COMPACT_ATOMS: atom_id res chain seq x y z
N MET A 1 -2.03 -44.22 -15.61
CA MET A 1 -1.76 -44.31 -14.16
C MET A 1 -1.37 -42.92 -13.72
N ASN A 2 -2.19 -42.31 -12.86
CA ASN A 2 -1.96 -40.96 -12.35
C ASN A 2 -0.77 -41.00 -11.38
N ASP A 3 0.36 -40.41 -11.77
CA ASP A 3 1.36 -39.98 -10.79
C ASP A 3 0.75 -38.85 -9.99
N THR A 4 0.30 -39.19 -8.78
CA THR A 4 -0.05 -38.21 -7.77
C THR A 4 1.27 -37.84 -7.10
N THR A 5 1.88 -36.73 -7.52
CA THR A 5 3.05 -36.18 -6.82
C THR A 5 2.65 -35.92 -5.37
N ALA A 6 3.25 -36.66 -4.43
CA ALA A 6 3.01 -36.47 -3.01
C ALA A 6 3.47 -35.07 -2.62
N THR A 7 2.58 -34.30 -2.00
CA THR A 7 2.91 -33.00 -1.41
C THR A 7 3.86 -33.22 -0.25
N GLU A 8 5.08 -32.67 -0.33
CA GLU A 8 6.05 -32.72 0.78
C GLU A 8 5.71 -31.60 1.77
N SER A 9 5.07 -31.97 2.88
CA SER A 9 4.83 -31.08 4.02
C SER A 9 5.94 -31.25 5.06
N SER A 10 6.53 -30.15 5.51
CA SER A 10 7.58 -30.15 6.52
C SER A 10 7.47 -28.95 7.47
N THR A 11 8.44 -28.76 8.35
CA THR A 11 8.49 -27.63 9.28
C THR A 11 9.92 -27.10 9.34
N THR A 12 10.07 -25.77 9.31
CA THR A 12 11.34 -25.07 9.47
C THR A 12 11.29 -24.22 10.74
N GLU A 13 12.30 -24.31 11.59
CA GLU A 13 12.40 -23.50 12.81
C GLU A 13 12.96 -22.12 12.48
N ILE A 14 12.17 -21.06 12.73
CA ILE A 14 12.58 -19.67 12.47
C ILE A 14 12.70 -18.91 13.78
N SER A 15 13.88 -18.34 14.05
CA SER A 15 14.09 -17.48 15.22
C SER A 15 13.58 -16.06 14.94
N TRP A 16 13.09 -15.38 15.98
CA TRP A 16 12.68 -13.98 15.90
C TRP A 16 13.06 -13.21 17.17
N ARG A 17 12.89 -11.89 17.19
CA ARG A 17 13.21 -11.07 18.36
C ARG A 17 12.05 -10.14 18.71
N GLN A 18 11.56 -10.24 19.93
CA GLN A 18 10.66 -9.24 20.48
C GLN A 18 11.46 -8.01 20.91
N SER A 19 11.04 -6.82 20.48
CA SER A 19 11.60 -5.53 20.91
C SER A 19 10.63 -4.81 21.84
N ALA A 20 11.13 -3.91 22.69
CA ALA A 20 10.25 -3.12 23.53
C ALA A 20 9.47 -2.14 22.65
N ARG A 21 8.17 -1.99 22.91
CA ARG A 21 7.32 -1.03 22.19
C ARG A 21 7.83 0.41 22.21
N THR A 22 8.60 0.78 23.23
CA THR A 22 9.18 2.13 23.39
C THR A 22 10.28 2.42 22.38
N ASP A 23 10.80 1.39 21.71
CA ASP A 23 11.85 1.53 20.70
C ASP A 23 11.28 1.86 19.32
N TRP A 24 9.95 2.02 19.21
CA TRP A 24 9.22 2.18 17.96
C TRP A 24 8.32 3.40 18.04
N LEU A 25 8.26 4.15 16.95
CA LEU A 25 7.27 5.20 16.80
C LEU A 25 5.86 4.58 16.81
N THR A 26 4.89 5.26 17.41
CA THR A 26 3.53 4.73 17.53
C THR A 26 2.82 4.83 16.17
N PRO A 27 2.13 3.78 15.70
CA PRO A 27 1.45 3.81 14.42
C PRO A 27 0.35 4.86 14.43
N MET A 28 0.11 5.43 13.26
CA MET A 28 -0.97 6.36 13.04
C MET A 28 -2.26 5.58 12.80
N VAL A 29 -3.29 5.92 13.58
CA VAL A 29 -4.65 5.40 13.44
C VAL A 29 -5.61 6.58 13.53
N GLU A 30 -6.05 7.09 12.39
CA GLU A 30 -6.82 8.35 12.31
C GLU A 30 -7.99 8.21 11.33
N THR A 31 -9.15 8.77 11.67
CA THR A 31 -10.29 8.83 10.76
C THR A 31 -10.31 10.16 10.04
N LEU A 32 -10.08 10.13 8.73
CA LEU A 32 -9.93 11.33 7.90
C LEU A 32 -10.55 11.13 6.52
N PRO A 33 -10.89 12.21 5.79
CA PRO A 33 -11.22 12.13 4.36
C PRO A 33 -10.08 11.48 3.57
N TYR A 34 -10.41 10.43 2.83
CA TYR A 34 -9.46 9.66 2.02
C TYR A 34 -9.79 9.80 0.54
N VAL A 35 -8.83 10.27 -0.26
CA VAL A 35 -8.98 10.49 -1.71
C VAL A 35 -8.06 9.58 -2.48
N GLU A 36 -8.56 8.94 -3.53
CA GLU A 36 -7.80 8.11 -4.47
C GLU A 36 -7.68 8.87 -5.80
N LEU A 37 -6.45 9.19 -6.23
CA LEU A 37 -6.15 9.84 -7.50
C LEU A 37 -5.19 8.98 -8.32
N LYS A 38 -5.50 8.71 -9.58
CA LYS A 38 -4.54 8.11 -10.51
C LYS A 38 -4.64 8.74 -11.89
N LEU A 39 -3.50 8.86 -12.56
CA LEU A 39 -3.40 9.40 -13.91
C LEU A 39 -3.09 8.27 -14.88
N GLU A 40 -4.12 7.80 -15.58
CA GLU A 40 -4.04 6.63 -16.46
C GLU A 40 -3.82 7.04 -17.92
N HIS A 41 -3.18 6.17 -18.69
CA HIS A 41 -2.88 6.37 -20.10
C HIS A 41 -3.45 5.21 -20.92
N PRO A 42 -4.79 5.08 -21.01
CA PRO A 42 -5.45 3.90 -21.56
C PRO A 42 -5.17 3.67 -23.07
N ASN A 43 -4.63 4.68 -23.76
CA ASN A 43 -4.27 4.59 -25.18
C ASN A 43 -2.82 4.15 -25.42
N LEU A 44 -2.06 3.86 -24.36
CA LEU A 44 -0.67 3.45 -24.45
C LEU A 44 -0.55 1.96 -24.10
N ASP A 45 0.26 1.22 -24.86
CA ASP A 45 0.52 -0.17 -24.51
C ASP A 45 1.52 -0.25 -23.35
N PRO A 46 1.28 -1.08 -22.33
CA PRO A 46 2.20 -1.23 -21.22
C PRO A 46 3.48 -1.93 -21.66
N THR A 47 4.61 -1.46 -21.14
CA THR A 47 5.94 -2.04 -21.38
C THR A 47 6.49 -2.72 -20.13
N ARG A 48 5.87 -2.45 -18.97
CA ARG A 48 6.23 -3.02 -17.68
C ARG A 48 4.97 -3.36 -16.91
N TYR A 49 5.06 -4.44 -16.15
CA TYR A 49 4.06 -4.89 -15.19
C TYR A 49 4.66 -4.70 -13.81
N GLY A 50 3.88 -4.19 -12.86
CA GLY A 50 4.34 -4.06 -11.50
C GLY A 50 4.69 -5.42 -10.91
N GLU A 51 5.65 -5.39 -10.00
CA GLU A 51 6.25 -6.59 -9.40
C GLU A 51 5.80 -6.76 -7.94
N SER A 52 4.91 -5.89 -7.47
CA SER A 52 4.43 -5.88 -6.09
C SER A 52 3.53 -7.10 -5.84
N PHE A 53 4.06 -8.08 -5.11
CA PHE A 53 3.30 -9.28 -4.74
C PHE A 53 2.09 -8.97 -3.85
N PHE A 54 2.15 -7.90 -3.04
CA PHE A 54 1.03 -7.41 -2.24
C PHE A 54 0.84 -5.91 -2.46
N PRO A 55 -0.41 -5.42 -2.50
CA PRO A 55 -0.68 -3.98 -2.49
C PRO A 55 -0.26 -3.37 -1.15
N ASP A 56 0.24 -2.14 -1.20
CA ASP A 56 0.59 -1.34 -0.03
C ASP A 56 -0.65 -0.86 0.72
N ALA A 57 -1.70 -0.48 -0.02
CA ALA A 57 -2.97 0.01 0.51
C ALA A 57 -4.06 -1.06 0.42
N ILE A 58 -4.62 -1.45 1.55
CA ILE A 58 -5.66 -2.48 1.63
C ILE A 58 -6.91 -1.86 2.25
N PRO A 59 -7.88 -1.36 1.45
CA PRO A 59 -9.14 -0.83 1.93
C PRO A 59 -10.16 -1.95 2.19
N TYR A 60 -10.85 -1.90 3.34
CA TYR A 60 -11.86 -2.89 3.69
C TYR A 60 -12.79 -2.44 4.81
N GLU A 61 -13.90 -3.16 4.97
CA GLU A 61 -14.83 -2.99 6.06
C GLU A 61 -14.61 -4.07 7.12
N TYR A 62 -14.70 -3.68 8.38
CA TYR A 62 -14.67 -4.61 9.50
C TYR A 62 -15.35 -3.99 10.72
N ASP A 63 -16.17 -4.78 11.39
CA ASP A 63 -16.97 -4.34 12.55
C ASP A 63 -17.77 -3.04 12.27
N GLY A 64 -18.29 -2.89 11.06
CA GLY A 64 -19.03 -1.72 10.61
C GLY A 64 -18.19 -0.46 10.34
N GLY A 65 -16.87 -0.52 10.57
CA GLY A 65 -15.93 0.54 10.24
C GLY A 65 -15.34 0.38 8.84
N HIS A 66 -15.14 1.50 8.14
CA HIS A 66 -14.42 1.51 6.87
C HIS A 66 -12.98 1.98 7.09
N ARG A 67 -12.04 1.10 6.79
CA ARG A 67 -10.62 1.35 7.01
C ARG A 67 -9.80 1.19 5.75
N VAL A 68 -8.63 1.81 5.76
CA VAL A 68 -7.57 1.59 4.80
C VAL A 68 -6.29 1.30 5.56
N PHE A 69 -5.68 0.16 5.26
CA PHE A 69 -4.48 -0.30 5.96
C PHE A 69 -3.28 -0.19 5.02
N TYR A 70 -2.37 0.70 5.38
CA TYR A 70 -1.05 0.81 4.75
C TYR A 70 -0.07 0.04 5.61
N TRP A 71 0.42 -1.10 5.10
CA TRP A 71 1.32 -1.95 5.86
C TRP A 71 2.80 -1.59 5.66
N ARG A 72 3.13 -0.84 4.60
CA ARG A 72 4.47 -0.29 4.36
C ARG A 72 4.50 1.22 4.66
N PRO A 73 5.63 1.76 5.14
CA PRO A 73 5.76 3.19 5.37
C PRO A 73 5.82 3.94 4.03
N THR A 74 4.91 4.89 3.87
CA THR A 74 4.79 5.72 2.65
C THR A 74 4.79 7.23 2.95
N LEU A 75 4.49 7.62 4.19
CA LEU A 75 4.57 9.00 4.65
C LEU A 75 5.98 9.34 5.14
N ASP A 76 6.53 10.43 4.61
CA ASP A 76 7.87 10.93 4.95
C ASP A 76 7.98 11.43 6.39
N THR A 77 9.20 11.45 6.94
CA THR A 77 9.55 12.03 8.26
C THR A 77 9.17 13.51 8.39
N GLY A 78 9.07 14.24 7.28
CA GLY A 78 8.63 15.63 7.25
C GLY A 78 7.12 15.83 7.39
N THR A 79 6.34 14.76 7.31
CA THR A 79 4.89 14.80 7.52
C THR A 79 4.63 15.04 9.00
N SER A 80 4.19 16.26 9.34
CA SER A 80 4.00 16.64 10.74
C SER A 80 2.86 15.84 11.38
N GLU A 81 3.05 15.36 12.62
CA GLU A 81 2.04 14.66 13.44
C GLU A 81 0.92 15.61 13.95
N GLN A 82 0.56 16.67 13.20
CA GLN A 82 -0.10 17.88 13.71
C GLN A 82 -1.54 18.12 13.18
N PRO A 83 -2.36 18.93 13.90
CA PRO A 83 -3.82 19.03 13.75
C PRO A 83 -4.36 19.60 12.43
N ASP A 84 -3.50 19.97 11.49
CA ASP A 84 -3.88 20.72 10.28
C ASP A 84 -4.21 19.80 9.09
N TRP A 85 -4.32 18.48 9.32
CA TRP A 85 -4.67 17.51 8.29
C TRP A 85 -6.15 17.65 7.95
N GLN A 86 -6.46 18.02 6.72
CA GLN A 86 -7.83 17.99 6.21
C GLN A 86 -8.20 16.62 5.63
N GLY A 87 -7.21 15.84 5.23
CA GLY A 87 -7.39 14.52 4.67
C GLY A 87 -6.09 13.94 4.14
N VAL A 88 -6.20 12.82 3.45
CA VAL A 88 -5.08 12.17 2.77
C VAL A 88 -5.43 11.89 1.32
N CYS A 89 -4.42 11.97 0.47
CA CYS A 89 -4.50 11.69 -0.94
C CYS A 89 -3.56 10.54 -1.28
N ALA A 90 -4.11 9.49 -1.85
CA ALA A 90 -3.40 8.30 -2.27
C ALA A 90 -3.34 8.23 -3.80
N THR A 91 -2.15 7.95 -4.32
CA THR A 91 -1.89 7.66 -5.73
C THR A 91 -1.55 6.19 -5.93
N THR A 92 -1.18 5.80 -7.15
CA THR A 92 -0.64 4.46 -7.42
C THR A 92 0.58 4.15 -6.55
N ASP A 93 1.41 5.16 -6.27
CA ASP A 93 2.74 4.96 -5.71
C ASP A 93 2.94 5.62 -4.34
N THR A 94 2.12 6.63 -4.00
CA THR A 94 2.34 7.45 -2.81
C THR A 94 1.07 7.66 -2.00
N LEU A 95 1.25 7.86 -0.70
CA LEU A 95 0.26 8.45 0.19
C LEU A 95 0.80 9.82 0.62
N SER A 96 -0.07 10.82 0.69
CA SER A 96 0.31 12.16 1.13
C SER A 96 -0.80 12.82 1.91
N VAL A 97 -0.42 13.75 2.77
CA VAL A 97 -1.35 14.55 3.55
C VAL A 97 -1.81 15.76 2.74
N VAL A 98 -3.09 16.11 2.91
CA VAL A 98 -3.66 17.37 2.43
C VAL A 98 -3.81 18.30 3.64
N GLU A 99 -3.03 19.37 3.66
CA GLU A 99 -3.01 20.35 4.75
C GLU A 99 -4.03 21.48 4.54
N GLU A 100 -4.60 22.00 5.62
CA GLU A 100 -5.51 23.13 5.58
C GLU A 100 -4.89 24.38 4.92
N GLY A 101 -5.65 24.99 4.00
CA GLY A 101 -5.28 26.24 3.35
C GLY A 101 -4.12 26.12 2.35
N ARG A 102 -3.63 24.91 2.06
CA ARG A 102 -2.52 24.67 1.13
C ARG A 102 -2.96 23.69 0.02
N PRO A 103 -3.00 24.16 -1.25
CA PRO A 103 -3.21 23.26 -2.36
C PRO A 103 -2.14 22.18 -2.42
N TYR A 104 -2.55 20.93 -2.55
CA TYR A 104 -1.65 19.78 -2.71
C TYR A 104 -1.56 19.39 -4.20
N THR A 105 -0.34 19.18 -4.69
CA THR A 105 -0.07 18.69 -6.04
C THR A 105 0.45 17.26 -5.94
N PRO A 106 -0.35 16.25 -6.35
CA PRO A 106 0.11 14.87 -6.35
C PRO A 106 1.20 14.65 -7.41
N ASP A 107 2.15 13.77 -7.09
CA ASP A 107 3.07 13.24 -8.09
C ASP A 107 2.43 12.03 -8.78
N PHE A 108 2.43 12.03 -10.11
CA PHE A 108 1.79 11.00 -10.93
C PHE A 108 2.78 10.26 -11.82
N VAL A 109 4.05 10.67 -11.85
CA VAL A 109 5.05 10.07 -12.74
C VAL A 109 6.37 9.86 -12.00
N SER A 110 7.06 8.77 -12.32
CA SER A 110 8.42 8.53 -11.84
C SER A 110 9.42 8.98 -12.89
N ARG A 111 10.47 9.70 -12.48
CA ARG A 111 11.55 10.17 -13.36
C ARG A 111 12.89 9.57 -12.92
N ARG A 112 13.23 8.40 -13.45
CA ARG A 112 14.53 7.72 -13.21
C ARG A 112 15.25 7.51 -14.55
N GLY A 113 15.57 8.61 -15.22
CA GLY A 113 16.12 8.64 -16.58
C GLY A 113 15.05 8.98 -17.59
N GLU A 114 14.18 8.01 -17.90
CA GLU A 114 12.95 8.22 -18.67
C GLU A 114 11.78 8.55 -17.73
N THR A 115 10.67 9.02 -18.29
CA THR A 115 9.43 9.25 -17.52
C THR A 115 8.58 7.99 -17.57
N GLU A 116 8.33 7.39 -16.42
CA GLU A 116 7.41 6.27 -16.27
C GLU A 116 6.00 6.81 -16.01
N VAL A 117 5.06 6.40 -16.85
CA VAL A 117 3.64 6.76 -16.75
C VAL A 117 2.79 5.52 -16.50
N VAL A 118 1.72 5.67 -15.73
CA VAL A 118 0.76 4.59 -15.45
C VAL A 118 -0.18 4.42 -16.64
N VAL A 119 -0.20 3.24 -17.23
CA VAL A 119 -1.19 2.86 -18.26
C VAL A 119 -2.53 2.54 -17.59
N GLU A 120 -2.50 1.61 -16.64
CA GLU A 120 -3.61 1.25 -15.77
C GLU A 120 -3.06 0.89 -14.39
N GLY A 121 -3.68 1.34 -13.31
CA GLY A 121 -3.16 1.10 -11.96
C GLY A 121 -4.20 1.01 -10.85
N THR A 122 -3.81 0.38 -9.75
CA THR A 122 -4.54 0.37 -8.49
C THR A 122 -3.83 1.29 -7.50
N VAL A 123 -4.59 2.11 -6.77
CA VAL A 123 -4.03 2.99 -5.73
C VAL A 123 -3.37 2.16 -4.63
N GLY A 124 -2.12 2.49 -4.31
CA GLY A 124 -1.26 1.70 -3.41
C GLY A 124 -1.22 0.23 -3.77
N GLY A 125 -1.26 -0.12 -5.05
CA GLY A 125 -1.37 -1.48 -5.54
C GLY A 125 -0.58 -1.70 -6.81
N ASP A 126 -0.92 -2.77 -7.52
CA ASP A 126 -0.23 -3.10 -8.77
C ASP A 126 -0.62 -2.12 -9.88
N SER A 127 0.33 -1.84 -10.77
CA SER A 127 0.13 -0.99 -11.93
C SER A 127 0.90 -1.51 -13.14
N THR A 128 0.35 -1.23 -14.30
CA THR A 128 1.04 -1.39 -15.57
C THR A 128 1.55 -0.04 -16.00
N THR A 129 2.81 0.01 -16.44
CA THR A 129 3.49 1.26 -16.76
C THR A 129 4.13 1.20 -18.14
N ALA A 130 4.42 2.38 -18.67
CA ALA A 130 5.18 2.55 -19.89
C ALA A 130 6.21 3.67 -19.71
N PHE A 131 7.37 3.52 -20.37
CA PHE A 131 8.40 4.55 -20.39
C PHE A 131 8.27 5.45 -21.61
N VAL A 132 8.33 6.75 -21.38
CA VAL A 132 8.28 7.79 -22.41
C VAL A 132 9.44 8.77 -22.25
N ARG A 133 9.97 9.27 -23.37
CA ARG A 133 11.12 10.19 -23.40
C ARG A 133 10.73 11.63 -23.09
N SER A 134 9.50 12.00 -23.43
CA SER A 134 8.94 13.33 -23.19
C SER A 134 7.48 13.19 -22.77
N TYR A 135 7.13 13.86 -21.67
CA TYR A 135 5.76 13.89 -21.15
C TYR A 135 5.53 15.18 -20.36
N SER A 136 4.42 15.86 -20.66
CA SER A 136 4.02 17.06 -19.93
C SER A 136 2.97 16.65 -18.90
N VAL A 137 3.41 16.47 -17.65
CA VAL A 137 2.51 16.09 -16.55
C VAL A 137 1.41 17.14 -16.42
N PRO A 138 0.12 16.76 -16.52
CA PRO A 138 -1.00 17.68 -16.34
C PRO A 138 -0.97 18.39 -14.98
N ASP A 139 -1.41 19.65 -14.93
CA ASP A 139 -1.44 20.41 -13.67
C ASP A 139 -2.70 20.03 -12.89
N VAL A 140 -2.52 19.12 -11.93
CA VAL A 140 -3.58 18.63 -11.05
C VAL A 140 -3.31 19.07 -9.61
N ARG A 141 -4.31 19.69 -8.98
CA ARG A 141 -4.21 20.18 -7.60
C ARG A 141 -5.46 19.83 -6.81
N VAL A 142 -5.27 19.22 -5.65
CA VAL A 142 -6.29 19.13 -4.60
C VAL A 142 -6.31 20.48 -3.90
N ARG A 143 -7.44 21.18 -3.95
CA ARG A 143 -7.58 22.54 -3.39
C ARG A 143 -8.10 22.51 -1.97
N GLU A 144 -9.08 21.65 -1.74
CA GLU A 144 -9.74 21.47 -0.45
C GLU A 144 -10.29 20.05 -0.38
N VAL A 145 -10.21 19.45 0.80
CA VAL A 145 -10.88 18.19 1.10
C VAL A 145 -11.62 18.32 2.43
N THR A 146 -12.85 17.84 2.45
CA THR A 146 -13.71 17.76 3.64
C THR A 146 -14.32 16.36 3.69
N ALA A 147 -15.02 16.01 4.77
CA ALA A 147 -15.68 14.70 4.90
C ALA A 147 -16.62 14.34 3.72
N SER A 148 -17.27 15.33 3.11
CA SER A 148 -18.28 15.11 2.06
C SER A 148 -17.92 15.66 0.68
N ARG A 149 -16.86 16.48 0.58
CA ARG A 149 -16.54 17.21 -0.66
C ARG A 149 -15.04 17.28 -0.90
N LEU A 150 -14.65 16.99 -2.14
CA LEU A 150 -13.32 17.21 -2.70
C LEU A 150 -13.41 18.30 -3.78
N GLU A 151 -12.57 19.32 -3.67
CA GLU A 151 -12.33 20.32 -4.71
C GLU A 151 -10.99 20.07 -5.40
N LEU A 152 -11.02 19.93 -6.73
CA LEU A 152 -9.85 19.63 -7.55
C LEU A 152 -9.77 20.57 -8.75
N LEU A 153 -8.56 21.01 -9.07
CA LEU A 153 -8.24 21.71 -10.30
C LEU A 153 -7.46 20.74 -11.20
N ALA A 154 -7.88 20.55 -12.45
CA ALA A 154 -7.08 19.84 -13.46
C ALA A 154 -7.02 20.67 -14.74
N ASP A 155 -5.81 21.00 -15.19
CA ASP A 155 -5.54 21.86 -16.36
C ASP A 155 -6.39 23.15 -16.37
N GLY A 156 -6.48 23.79 -15.20
CA GLY A 156 -7.24 25.04 -15.02
C GLY A 156 -8.77 24.88 -14.95
N THR A 157 -9.30 23.66 -15.07
CA THR A 157 -10.73 23.37 -14.90
C THR A 157 -11.02 22.91 -13.48
N GLU A 158 -12.02 23.51 -12.85
CA GLU A 158 -12.45 23.15 -11.49
C GLU A 158 -13.44 21.99 -11.51
N TYR A 159 -13.25 21.05 -10.58
CA TYR A 159 -14.08 19.89 -10.36
C TYR A 159 -14.46 19.79 -8.89
N THR A 160 -15.72 19.49 -8.63
CA THR A 160 -16.19 19.06 -7.32
C THR A 160 -16.60 17.59 -7.40
N VAL A 161 -16.15 16.80 -6.42
CA VAL A 161 -16.47 15.38 -6.28
C VAL A 161 -17.05 15.13 -4.89
N SER A 162 -18.22 14.52 -4.84
CA SER A 162 -18.88 14.18 -3.57
C SER A 162 -18.35 12.86 -3.00
N SER A 163 -18.38 12.71 -1.68
CA SER A 163 -18.05 11.44 -1.02
C SER A 163 -18.93 10.29 -1.54
N GLY A 164 -18.36 9.10 -1.63
CA GLY A 164 -18.99 7.90 -2.18
C GLY A 164 -19.02 7.84 -3.71
N THR A 165 -18.42 8.80 -4.41
CA THR A 165 -18.46 8.86 -5.88
C THR A 165 -17.10 8.62 -6.53
N ARG A 166 -17.16 8.23 -7.81
CA ARG A 166 -16.01 8.14 -8.71
C ARG A 166 -16.25 9.06 -9.90
N ARG A 167 -15.19 9.70 -10.36
CA ARG A 167 -15.17 10.56 -11.54
C ARG A 167 -13.97 10.20 -12.41
N ARG A 168 -14.16 10.26 -13.73
CA ARG A 168 -13.06 10.26 -14.71
C ARG A 168 -13.05 11.59 -15.41
N VAL A 169 -11.86 12.16 -15.60
CA VAL A 169 -11.65 13.42 -16.29
C VAL A 169 -10.65 13.15 -17.41
N SER A 170 -11.11 13.22 -18.65
CA SER A 170 -10.22 13.21 -19.81
C SER A 170 -9.47 14.53 -19.87
N LEU A 171 -8.15 14.47 -19.97
CA LEU A 171 -7.27 15.63 -20.02
C LEU A 171 -6.88 15.96 -21.45
N SER A 172 -6.11 17.02 -21.63
CA SER A 172 -5.66 17.43 -22.95
C SER A 172 -4.84 16.34 -23.62
N GLU A 173 -5.16 16.05 -24.88
CA GLU A 173 -4.41 15.12 -25.72
C GLU A 173 -2.94 15.56 -25.82
N GLN A 174 -2.02 14.59 -25.76
CA GLN A 174 -0.59 14.81 -25.85
C GLN A 174 0.04 13.84 -26.84
N THR A 175 1.10 14.28 -27.50
CA THR A 175 1.97 13.39 -28.29
C THR A 175 3.21 13.06 -27.46
N VAL A 176 3.45 11.78 -27.23
CA VAL A 176 4.58 11.27 -26.45
C VAL A 176 5.50 10.43 -27.31
N GLU A 177 6.80 10.49 -27.05
CA GLU A 177 7.77 9.58 -27.65
C GLU A 177 7.98 8.37 -26.75
N ARG A 178 7.74 7.18 -27.29
CA ARG A 178 7.99 5.93 -26.56
C ARG A 178 9.48 5.71 -26.35
N ALA A 179 9.84 5.17 -25.19
CA ALA A 179 11.21 4.78 -24.89
C ALA A 179 11.65 3.51 -25.64
N ASP A 180 10.72 2.55 -25.75
CA ASP A 180 10.93 1.17 -26.20
C ASP A 180 10.90 0.99 -27.73
N GLY A 181 10.75 2.07 -28.51
CA GLY A 181 10.74 2.01 -29.96
C GLY A 181 10.88 3.37 -30.63
N ASP A 182 10.92 3.34 -31.95
CA ASP A 182 10.92 4.54 -32.78
C ASP A 182 9.48 4.89 -33.14
N GLY A 183 8.89 5.85 -32.43
CA GLY A 183 7.55 6.33 -32.73
C GLY A 183 7.00 7.33 -31.73
N THR A 184 6.21 8.27 -32.26
CA THR A 184 5.34 9.12 -31.45
C THR A 184 3.96 8.48 -31.37
N VAL A 185 3.35 8.52 -30.19
CA VAL A 185 2.00 8.05 -29.94
C VAL A 185 1.19 9.20 -29.36
N THR A 186 -0.04 9.34 -29.85
CA THR A 186 -1.00 10.27 -29.27
C THR A 186 -1.72 9.59 -28.12
N VAL A 187 -1.70 10.20 -26.94
CA VAL A 187 -2.35 9.72 -25.73
C VAL A 187 -3.31 10.76 -25.20
N THR A 188 -4.43 10.33 -24.64
CA THR A 188 -5.33 11.17 -23.85
C THR A 188 -5.27 10.69 -22.41
N PRO A 189 -4.51 11.36 -21.52
CA PRO A 189 -4.46 10.98 -20.12
C PRO A 189 -5.84 11.11 -19.47
N GLU A 190 -6.16 10.19 -18.57
CA GLU A 190 -7.38 10.21 -17.77
C GLU A 190 -7.03 10.35 -16.29
N LEU A 191 -7.44 11.46 -15.67
CA LEU A 191 -7.45 11.56 -14.22
C LEU A 191 -8.67 10.82 -13.68
N VAL A 192 -8.40 9.72 -12.98
CA VAL A 192 -9.42 8.95 -12.27
C VAL A 192 -9.40 9.38 -10.81
N VAL A 193 -10.54 9.91 -10.36
CA VAL A 193 -10.77 10.35 -8.98
C VAL A 193 -11.78 9.41 -8.35
N ARG A 194 -11.46 8.84 -7.20
CA ARG A 194 -12.45 8.20 -6.34
C ARG A 194 -12.35 8.83 -4.96
N PHE A 195 -13.50 9.22 -4.43
CA PHE A 195 -13.56 9.83 -3.12
C PHE A 195 -14.51 9.02 -2.24
N PRO A 196 -14.02 7.99 -1.53
CA PRO A 196 -14.84 7.17 -0.65
C PRO A 196 -15.47 7.93 0.53
N GLY A 197 -14.95 9.10 0.90
CA GLY A 197 -15.31 9.82 2.12
C GLY A 197 -14.31 9.53 3.23
N GLU A 198 -14.77 9.52 4.48
CA GLU A 198 -13.91 9.21 5.62
C GLU A 198 -13.54 7.73 5.68
N ARG A 199 -12.29 7.48 6.08
CA ARG A 199 -11.71 6.16 6.33
C ARG A 199 -10.83 6.23 7.57
N GLU A 200 -10.88 5.18 8.38
CA GLU A 200 -9.88 4.94 9.42
C GLU A 200 -8.58 4.48 8.73
N LEU A 201 -7.59 5.35 8.69
CA LEU A 201 -6.27 5.10 8.13
C LEU A 201 -5.40 4.45 9.20
N HIS A 202 -4.95 3.22 8.94
CA HIS A 202 -3.88 2.58 9.69
C HIS A 202 -2.61 2.67 8.87
N HIS A 203 -1.56 3.28 9.41
CA HIS A 203 -0.27 3.42 8.75
C HIS A 203 0.84 3.36 9.81
N PRO A 204 2.08 2.92 9.47
CA PRO A 204 3.25 3.17 10.31
C PRO A 204 3.32 4.64 10.78
N ALA A 205 4.08 4.95 11.82
CA ALA A 205 4.29 6.37 12.11
C ALA A 205 4.95 7.06 10.89
N PRO A 206 4.65 8.33 10.60
CA PRO A 206 5.38 9.07 9.58
C PRO A 206 6.90 8.93 9.77
N GLY A 207 7.60 8.58 8.69
CA GLY A 207 9.04 8.36 8.72
C GLY A 207 9.53 7.10 9.45
N ALA A 208 8.64 6.23 9.90
CA ALA A 208 9.03 4.96 10.48
C ALA A 208 9.59 4.01 9.41
N GLU A 209 10.53 3.15 9.81
CA GLU A 209 11.11 2.15 8.92
C GLU A 209 10.42 0.77 9.03
N TYR A 210 9.41 0.67 9.91
CA TYR A 210 8.73 -0.58 10.15
C TYR A 210 7.51 -0.79 9.27
N GLN A 211 7.18 -2.05 9.06
CA GLN A 211 5.93 -2.49 8.47
C GLN A 211 4.90 -2.73 9.57
N LEU A 212 3.65 -2.32 9.33
CA LEU A 212 2.55 -2.43 10.29
C LEU A 212 1.58 -3.53 9.84
N PHE A 213 1.03 -4.28 10.78
CA PHE A 213 0.01 -5.29 10.52
C PHE A 213 -1.09 -5.26 11.59
N PRO A 214 -2.30 -5.74 11.27
CA PRO A 214 -3.32 -6.03 12.28
C PRO A 214 -2.79 -7.00 13.36
N SER A 215 -3.47 -7.08 14.51
CA SER A 215 -3.04 -8.03 15.55
C SER A 215 -3.19 -9.49 15.13
N PHE A 216 -4.15 -9.78 14.24
CA PHE A 216 -4.63 -11.13 13.91
C PHE A 216 -5.07 -11.96 15.13
N GLY A 217 -5.28 -11.34 16.29
CA GLY A 217 -5.51 -12.04 17.55
C GLY A 217 -4.26 -12.69 18.15
N LEU A 218 -3.07 -12.41 17.61
CA LEU A 218 -1.80 -12.88 18.15
C LEU A 218 -1.45 -12.15 19.45
N ASP A 219 -0.85 -12.88 20.37
CA ASP A 219 -0.15 -12.36 21.54
C ASP A 219 1.33 -12.77 21.43
N LEU A 220 2.20 -11.80 21.16
CA LEU A 220 3.63 -12.08 20.94
C LEU A 220 4.30 -12.73 22.14
N ASP A 221 3.82 -12.52 23.37
CA ASP A 221 4.40 -13.13 24.58
C ASP A 221 4.15 -14.65 24.63
N THR A 222 3.22 -15.15 23.81
CA THR A 222 2.85 -16.58 23.75
C THR A 222 3.48 -17.32 22.57
N ILE A 223 4.08 -16.61 21.61
CA ILE A 223 4.64 -17.20 20.40
C ILE A 223 6.00 -17.85 20.75
N PRO A 224 6.22 -19.12 20.39
CA PRO A 224 7.49 -19.79 20.67
C PRO A 224 8.64 -19.15 19.88
N ASN A 225 9.85 -19.27 20.41
CA ASN A 225 11.08 -18.82 19.76
C ASN A 225 12.21 -19.85 19.94
N PRO A 226 12.66 -20.54 18.87
CA PRO A 226 12.17 -20.43 17.49
C PRO A 226 10.71 -20.87 17.32
N VAL A 227 10.08 -20.37 16.26
CA VAL A 227 8.72 -20.75 15.87
C VAL A 227 8.78 -21.85 14.79
N PRO A 228 8.02 -22.94 14.94
CA PRO A 228 7.87 -23.94 13.88
C PRO A 228 7.00 -23.38 12.75
N VAL A 229 7.60 -23.16 11.58
CA VAL A 229 6.93 -22.67 10.38
C VAL A 229 6.60 -23.83 9.45
N PRO A 230 5.32 -24.16 9.24
CA PRO A 230 4.90 -25.17 8.27
C PRO A 230 5.28 -24.79 6.84
N THR A 231 5.76 -25.77 6.08
CA THR A 231 6.04 -25.59 4.66
C THR A 231 5.37 -26.67 3.81
N THR A 232 4.99 -26.29 2.59
CA THR A 232 4.41 -27.15 1.56
C THR A 232 5.23 -26.95 0.29
N ASN A 233 5.86 -28.03 -0.20
CA ASN A 233 6.79 -27.98 -1.34
C ASN A 233 7.96 -27.01 -1.14
N GLY A 234 8.44 -26.89 0.11
CA GLY A 234 9.54 -25.99 0.48
C GLY A 234 9.13 -24.54 0.75
N GLU A 235 7.95 -24.12 0.31
CA GLU A 235 7.43 -22.77 0.54
C GLU A 235 6.60 -22.69 1.84
N LEU A 236 6.56 -21.50 2.45
CA LEU A 236 5.74 -21.25 3.63
C LEU A 236 4.25 -21.55 3.35
N ASP A 237 3.64 -22.37 4.20
CA ASP A 237 2.20 -22.59 4.20
C ASP A 237 1.55 -21.62 5.19
N HIS A 238 1.17 -20.44 4.71
CA HIS A 238 0.67 -19.36 5.57
C HIS A 238 -0.63 -19.74 6.29
N ALA A 239 -1.46 -20.63 5.72
CA ALA A 239 -2.71 -21.05 6.34
C ALA A 239 -2.47 -22.07 7.48
N ALA A 240 -1.59 -23.04 7.25
CA ALA A 240 -1.14 -23.95 8.30
C ALA A 240 -0.40 -23.18 9.41
N PHE A 241 0.40 -22.17 9.05
CA PHE A 241 1.08 -21.31 10.01
C PHE A 241 0.11 -20.47 10.85
N ALA A 242 -0.96 -19.95 10.26
CA ALA A 242 -2.01 -19.27 11.03
C ALA A 242 -2.61 -20.22 12.08
N THR A 243 -2.94 -21.44 11.65
CA THR A 243 -3.54 -22.47 12.51
C THR A 243 -2.59 -22.86 13.65
N SER A 244 -1.29 -22.99 13.38
CA SER A 244 -0.30 -23.33 14.42
C SER A 244 -0.13 -22.25 15.48
N LEU A 245 -0.41 -20.99 15.11
CA LEU A 245 -0.40 -19.84 16.03
C LEU A 245 -1.78 -19.51 16.62
N GLY A 246 -2.81 -20.33 16.35
CA GLY A 246 -4.17 -20.10 16.85
C GLY A 246 -4.92 -18.94 16.18
N VAL A 247 -4.45 -18.48 15.01
CA VAL A 247 -5.11 -17.44 14.22
C VAL A 247 -6.19 -18.06 13.35
N ASP A 248 -7.45 -17.73 13.62
CA ASP A 248 -8.56 -18.08 12.75
C ASP A 248 -8.65 -17.09 11.57
N LEU A 249 -8.38 -17.59 10.36
CA LEU A 249 -8.51 -16.82 9.12
C LEU A 249 -9.90 -16.95 8.48
N SER A 250 -10.70 -17.93 8.88
CA SER A 250 -11.99 -18.21 8.25
C SER A 250 -13.03 -17.13 8.55
N ASP A 251 -12.98 -16.58 9.77
CA ASP A 251 -13.84 -15.47 10.22
C ASP A 251 -13.30 -14.09 9.82
N ARG A 252 -12.15 -14.03 9.14
CA ARG A 252 -11.52 -12.76 8.74
C ARG A 252 -11.94 -12.33 7.33
N PRO A 253 -12.13 -11.02 7.10
CA PRO A 253 -12.38 -10.51 5.75
C PRO A 253 -11.18 -10.83 4.86
N TYR A 254 -11.43 -11.08 3.58
CA TYR A 254 -10.37 -11.43 2.62
C TYR A 254 -9.15 -10.47 2.67
N PRO A 255 -9.34 -9.14 2.75
CA PRO A 255 -8.25 -8.17 2.97
C PRO A 255 -7.33 -8.46 4.17
N GLU A 256 -7.85 -8.89 5.32
CA GLU A 256 -7.00 -9.28 6.46
C GLU A 256 -6.23 -10.57 6.21
N ARG A 257 -6.79 -11.50 5.41
CA ARG A 257 -6.05 -12.71 5.03
C ARG A 257 -4.87 -12.39 4.11
N VAL A 258 -5.01 -11.38 3.25
CA VAL A 258 -3.90 -10.85 2.44
C VAL A 258 -2.84 -10.22 3.35
N LEU A 259 -3.24 -9.40 4.33
CA LEU A 259 -2.32 -8.82 5.33
C LEU A 259 -1.62 -9.90 6.17
N TRP A 260 -2.33 -10.98 6.52
CA TRP A 260 -1.75 -12.14 7.19
C TRP A 260 -0.68 -12.80 6.34
N GLN A 261 -0.98 -13.03 5.05
CA GLN A 261 -0.02 -13.62 4.13
C GLN A 261 1.21 -12.71 4.02
N ALA A 262 1.04 -11.41 3.83
CA ALA A 262 2.14 -10.45 3.82
C ALA A 262 2.97 -10.49 5.12
N PHE A 263 2.33 -10.53 6.28
CA PHE A 263 3.02 -10.68 7.57
C PHE A 263 3.82 -11.98 7.65
N ALA A 264 3.20 -13.12 7.31
CA ALA A 264 3.82 -14.44 7.42
C ALA A 264 5.05 -14.56 6.51
N TYR A 265 4.95 -14.17 5.25
CA TYR A 265 6.10 -14.19 4.34
C TYR A 265 7.14 -13.14 4.72
N THR A 266 6.75 -11.97 5.22
CA THR A 266 7.76 -10.95 5.52
C THR A 266 8.51 -11.25 6.82
N ALA A 267 7.85 -11.81 7.83
CA ALA A 267 8.49 -12.15 9.10
C ALA A 267 9.13 -13.55 9.10
N PHE A 268 8.51 -14.53 8.44
CA PHE A 268 8.80 -15.95 8.66
C PHE A 268 9.02 -16.74 7.36
N ASP A 269 9.46 -16.09 6.28
CA ASP A 269 9.89 -16.82 5.08
C ASP A 269 11.08 -17.75 5.41
N PRO A 270 10.97 -19.08 5.17
CA PRO A 270 12.06 -20.03 5.37
C PRO A 270 13.37 -19.68 4.65
N TYR A 271 13.31 -18.85 3.61
CA TYR A 271 14.46 -18.43 2.82
C TYR A 271 15.07 -17.10 3.28
N THR A 272 14.49 -16.43 4.28
CA THR A 272 15.04 -15.17 4.80
C THR A 272 16.29 -15.43 5.64
N ALA A 273 17.33 -14.63 5.40
CA ALA A 273 18.56 -14.69 6.20
C ALA A 273 18.51 -13.79 7.44
N THR A 274 17.53 -12.88 7.52
CA THR A 274 17.42 -11.87 8.58
C THR A 274 16.52 -12.38 9.70
N VAL A 275 16.99 -12.24 10.95
CA VAL A 275 16.14 -12.51 12.12
C VAL A 275 15.14 -11.36 12.28
N PRO A 276 13.82 -11.58 12.07
CA PRO A 276 12.82 -10.52 12.15
C PRO A 276 12.76 -9.94 13.57
N ARG A 277 12.57 -8.62 13.65
CA ARG A 277 12.28 -7.92 14.89
C ARG A 277 10.80 -7.55 14.92
N LEU A 278 10.11 -7.98 15.98
CA LEU A 278 8.68 -7.76 16.16
C LEU A 278 8.40 -6.96 17.43
N THR A 279 7.34 -6.15 17.40
CA THR A 279 6.72 -5.55 18.58
C THR A 279 5.21 -5.59 18.44
N GLN A 280 4.51 -5.49 19.56
CA GLN A 280 3.06 -5.35 19.61
C GLN A 280 2.70 -4.07 20.36
N PHE A 281 1.96 -3.18 19.69
CA PHE A 281 1.47 -1.95 20.29
C PHE A 281 0.27 -2.23 21.21
N ARG A 282 -0.06 -1.26 22.07
CA ARG A 282 -1.22 -1.38 22.99
C ARG A 282 -2.56 -1.54 22.26
N THR A 283 -2.64 -1.05 21.03
CA THR A 283 -3.76 -1.21 20.12
C THR A 283 -3.86 -2.62 19.52
N GLY A 284 -2.92 -3.52 19.84
CA GLY A 284 -2.82 -4.87 19.29
C GLY A 284 -2.06 -4.96 17.97
N HIS A 285 -1.91 -3.86 17.22
CA HIS A 285 -1.12 -3.80 15.99
C HIS A 285 0.28 -4.40 16.16
N LEU A 286 0.72 -5.14 15.16
CA LEU A 286 2.05 -5.73 15.08
C LEU A 286 2.93 -4.86 14.21
N ALA A 287 4.18 -4.67 14.63
CA ALA A 287 5.18 -3.99 13.82
C ALA A 287 6.38 -4.91 13.57
N LEU A 288 6.90 -4.86 12.34
CA LEU A 288 7.97 -5.70 11.84
C LEU A 288 9.09 -4.84 11.27
N LEU A 289 10.33 -5.14 11.67
CA LEU A 289 11.56 -4.62 11.07
C LEU A 289 12.40 -5.79 10.57
N ASN A 290 12.76 -5.71 9.29
CA ASN A 290 13.64 -6.66 8.60
C ASN A 290 15.02 -6.06 8.31
N SER A 291 15.46 -5.09 9.13
CA SER A 291 16.80 -4.54 9.03
C SER A 291 17.80 -5.47 9.72
N PRO A 292 18.99 -5.69 9.14
CA PRO A 292 20.10 -6.29 9.89
C PRO A 292 20.36 -5.43 11.14
N PRO A 293 20.77 -6.02 12.28
CA PRO A 293 21.19 -5.21 13.42
C PRO A 293 22.32 -4.28 12.97
N GLU A 294 22.19 -2.99 13.24
CA GLU A 294 23.33 -2.07 13.17
C GLU A 294 24.46 -2.67 14.01
N GLN A 295 25.63 -2.85 13.39
CA GLN A 295 26.86 -3.32 14.05
C GLN A 295 27.55 -2.18 14.78
#